data_AF-A0A7S1AW36-F1
#
_entry.id   AF-A0A7S1AW36-F1
#
_cell.length_a   1.000
_cell.length_b   1.000
_cell.length_c   1.000
_cell.angle_alpha   90.00
_cell.angle_beta   90.00
_cell.angle_gamma   90.00
#
_symmetry.space_group_name_H-M   'P 1'
#
loop_
_entity.id
_entity.type
_entity.pdbx_description
1 polymer ?
#
loop_
_entity_poly.entity_id
_entity_poly.type
_entity_poly.pdbx_seq_one_letter_code
_entity_poly.pdbx_strand_id
1 'polypeptide(L)'
;PGVPVYIAGGFIIYNSGGKEWGFFVAVVYASALCLVLKLNAVVVQQKMFGELMGSSLTIQHHVGVHTQPIRAIERILTRPGLTLAKVCILCGGPDWPTSVLTGILRCHVG
;
A
#
# COMPACT_ATOMS: atom_id res chain seq x y z
N PRO A 1 -3.82 5.46 -1.61
CA PRO A 1 -4.55 6.66 -1.18
C PRO A 1 -4.66 6.67 0.35
N GLY A 2 -4.70 7.86 0.95
CA GLY A 2 -4.87 7.98 2.41
C GLY A 2 -6.30 7.71 2.87
N VAL A 3 -6.47 7.52 4.18
CA VAL A 3 -7.77 7.34 4.85
C VAL A 3 -8.82 8.39 4.42
N PRO A 4 -8.49 9.69 4.27
CA PRO A 4 -9.48 10.70 3.87
C PRO A 4 -10.11 10.45 2.49
N VAL A 5 -9.36 9.88 1.54
CA VAL A 5 -9.86 9.62 0.18
C VAL A 5 -10.94 8.54 0.19
N TYR A 6 -10.76 7.48 1.00
CA TYR A 6 -11.74 6.41 1.11
C TYR A 6 -13.00 6.86 1.85
N ILE A 7 -12.84 7.69 2.89
CA ILE A 7 -13.98 8.27 3.62
C ILE A 7 -14.79 9.16 2.69
N ALA A 8 -14.14 10.10 1.99
CA ALA A 8 -14.81 10.98 1.04
C ALA A 8 -15.50 10.20 -0.08
N GLY A 9 -14.81 9.21 -0.67
CA GLY A 9 -15.39 8.34 -1.70
C GLY A 9 -16.62 7.58 -1.22
N GLY A 10 -16.56 7.02 -0.02
CA GLY A 10 -17.70 6.34 0.61
C GLY A 10 -18.90 7.26 0.81
N PHE A 11 -18.69 8.47 1.35
CA PHE A 11 -19.76 9.45 1.52
C PHE A 11 -20.40 9.88 0.20
N ILE A 12 -19.58 10.17 -0.82
CA ILE A 12 -20.06 10.61 -2.13
C ILE A 12 -20.87 9.50 -2.82
N ILE A 13 -20.33 8.28 -2.86
CA ILE A 13 -20.98 7.13 -3.49
C ILE A 13 -22.28 6.78 -2.77
N TYR A 14 -22.30 6.82 -1.44
CA TYR A 14 -23.52 6.58 -0.68
C TYR A 14 -24.58 7.66 -0.94
N ASN A 15 -24.19 8.94 -0.93
CA ASN A 15 -25.16 10.03 -1.11
C ASN A 15 -25.77 10.03 -2.52
N SER A 16 -25.00 9.62 -3.54
CA SER A 16 -25.48 9.52 -4.92
C SER A 16 -26.17 8.19 -5.23
N GLY A 17 -25.54 7.06 -4.90
CA GLY A 17 -26.01 5.72 -5.26
C GLY A 17 -26.91 5.05 -4.22
N GLY A 18 -26.88 5.49 -2.96
CA GLY A 18 -27.71 4.91 -1.89
C GLY A 18 -29.22 5.11 -2.11
N LYS A 19 -29.61 6.17 -2.82
CA LYS A 19 -31.02 6.44 -3.19
C LYS A 19 -31.49 5.61 -4.38
N GLU A 20 -30.60 5.26 -5.31
CA GLU A 20 -30.97 4.54 -6.55
C GLU A 20 -30.74 3.02 -6.45
N TRP A 21 -29.65 2.59 -5.82
CA TRP A 21 -29.20 1.19 -5.81
C TRP A 21 -29.41 0.51 -4.46
N GLY A 22 -29.80 1.27 -3.43
CA GLY A 22 -29.92 0.79 -2.06
C GLY A 22 -28.58 0.70 -1.32
N PHE A 23 -28.65 0.72 0.01
CA PHE A 23 -27.48 0.82 0.90
C PHE A 23 -26.43 -0.26 0.64
N PHE A 24 -26.83 -1.54 0.60
CA PHE A 24 -25.89 -2.65 0.48
C PHE A 24 -25.13 -2.64 -0.85
N VAL A 25 -25.82 -2.33 -1.96
CA VAL A 25 -25.17 -2.25 -3.28
C VAL A 25 -24.19 -1.09 -3.34
N ALA A 26 -24.57 0.07 -2.80
CA ALA A 26 -23.70 1.24 -2.73
C ALA A 26 -22.43 0.98 -1.89
N VAL A 27 -22.55 0.26 -0.76
CA VAL A 27 -21.42 -0.13 0.09
C VAL A 27 -20.48 -1.09 -0.65
N VAL A 28 -21.01 -2.16 -1.25
CA VAL A 28 -20.19 -3.13 -2.00
C VAL A 28 -19.45 -2.44 -3.15
N TYR A 29 -20.14 -1.55 -3.88
CA TYR A 29 -19.52 -0.78 -4.96
C TYR A 29 -18.42 0.15 -4.45
N ALA A 30 -18.67 0.90 -3.37
CA ALA A 30 -17.67 1.77 -2.76
C ALA A 30 -16.44 0.99 -2.29
N SER A 31 -16.63 -0.18 -1.65
CA SER A 31 -15.53 -1.05 -1.22
C SER A 31 -14.72 -1.58 -2.40
N ALA A 32 -15.38 -2.03 -3.47
CA ALA A 32 -14.70 -2.50 -4.69
C ALA A 32 -13.87 -1.39 -5.34
N LEU A 33 -14.42 -0.18 -5.47
CA LEU A 33 -13.70 0.97 -6.00
C LEU A 33 -12.49 1.32 -5.13
N CYS A 34 -12.67 1.37 -3.80
CA CYS A 34 -11.58 1.64 -2.86
C CYS A 34 -10.47 0.59 -2.96
N LEU A 35 -10.81 -0.69 -3.14
CA LEU A 35 -9.85 -1.77 -3.33
C LEU A 35 -9.04 -1.56 -4.61
N VAL A 36 -9.69 -1.26 -5.73
CA VAL A 36 -9.01 -0.98 -7.01
C VAL A 36 -8.08 0.23 -6.88
N LEU A 37 -8.54 1.32 -6.26
CA LEU A 37 -7.71 2.51 -6.00
C LEU A 37 -6.52 2.21 -5.10
N LYS A 38 -6.71 1.38 -4.08
CA LYS A 38 -5.64 0.94 -3.17
C LYS A 38 -4.58 0.15 -3.92
N LEU A 39 -4.98 -0.87 -4.69
CA LEU A 39 -4.05 -1.72 -5.45
C LEU A 39 -3.24 -0.91 -6.46
N ASN A 40 -3.89 -0.04 -7.24
CA ASN A 40 -3.20 0.82 -8.20
C ASN A 40 -2.19 1.75 -7.53
N ALA A 41 -2.55 2.35 -6.39
CA ALA A 41 -1.63 3.23 -5.69
C ALA A 41 -0.43 2.51 -5.09
N VAL A 42 -0.61 1.30 -4.56
CA VAL A 42 0.51 0.47 -4.08
C VAL A 42 1.46 0.18 -5.22
N VAL A 43 0.95 -0.19 -6.41
CA VAL A 43 1.80 -0.43 -7.59
C VAL A 43 2.55 0.84 -8.00
N VAL A 44 1.88 1.99 -8.08
CA VAL A 44 2.52 3.28 -8.42
C VAL A 44 3.58 3.64 -7.40
N GLN A 45 3.28 3.55 -6.10
CA GLN A 45 4.21 3.83 -5.02
C GLN A 45 5.44 2.92 -5.06
N GLN A 46 5.23 1.62 -5.30
CA GLN A 46 6.32 0.65 -5.33
C GLN A 46 7.18 0.80 -6.59
N LYS A 47 6.56 0.87 -7.77
CA LYS A 47 7.24 0.86 -9.07
C LYS A 47 7.74 2.23 -9.52
N MET A 48 6.90 3.26 -9.43
CA MET A 48 7.28 4.59 -9.94
C MET A 48 8.11 5.38 -8.93
N PHE A 49 7.78 5.29 -7.64
CA PHE A 49 8.49 6.04 -6.60
C PHE A 49 9.58 5.18 -5.95
N GLY A 50 9.24 4.01 -5.42
CA GLY A 50 10.15 3.15 -4.67
C GLY A 50 11.36 2.70 -5.47
N GLU A 51 11.16 2.08 -6.64
CA GLU A 51 12.29 1.61 -7.47
C GLU A 51 13.15 2.76 -8.00
N LEU A 52 12.53 3.90 -8.37
CA LEU A 52 13.23 5.10 -8.79
C LEU A 52 14.10 5.67 -7.66
N MET A 53 13.52 5.85 -6.46
CA MET A 53 14.25 6.29 -5.27
C MET A 53 15.34 5.30 -4.84
N GLY A 54 15.10 4.01 -5.03
CA GLY A 54 16.05 2.93 -4.79
C GLY A 54 17.26 2.95 -5.73
N SER A 55 17.30 3.77 -6.78
CA SER A 55 18.49 3.97 -7.60
C SER A 55 19.50 4.96 -7.02
N SER A 56 19.09 5.79 -6.05
CA SER A 56 19.94 6.83 -5.44
C SER A 56 20.59 6.34 -4.16
N LEU A 57 21.94 6.32 -4.12
CA LEU A 57 22.70 5.97 -2.92
C LEU A 57 22.41 6.90 -1.73
N THR A 58 22.18 8.19 -1.99
CA THR A 58 21.83 9.17 -0.96
C THR A 58 20.51 8.81 -0.29
N ILE A 59 19.50 8.44 -1.08
CA ILE A 59 18.18 8.05 -0.56
C ILE A 59 18.29 6.73 0.18
N GLN A 60 19.00 5.74 -0.38
CA GLN A 60 19.24 4.45 0.28
C GLN A 60 19.92 4.63 1.65
N HIS A 61 20.91 5.53 1.74
CA HIS A 61 21.60 5.82 2.98
C HIS A 61 20.68 6.53 3.98
N HIS A 62 19.88 7.49 3.53
CA HIS A 62 18.94 8.23 4.37
C HIS A 62 17.81 7.34 4.92
N VAL A 63 17.26 6.47 4.08
CA VAL A 63 16.27 5.46 4.47
C VAL A 63 16.89 4.42 5.41
N GLY A 64 18.21 4.23 5.36
CA GLY A 64 18.92 3.30 6.23
C GLY A 64 18.80 1.85 5.77
N VAL A 65 18.78 1.58 4.45
CA VAL A 65 18.62 0.21 3.92
C VAL A 65 19.70 -0.77 4.39
N HIS A 66 20.83 -0.25 4.87
CA HIS A 66 21.95 -1.00 5.42
C HIS A 66 21.77 -1.36 6.91
N THR A 67 20.79 -0.77 7.60
CA THR A 67 20.55 -1.01 9.03
C THR A 67 19.90 -2.38 9.27
N GLN A 68 20.22 -3.01 10.41
CA GLN A 68 19.69 -4.33 10.77
C GLN A 68 18.15 -4.42 10.75
N PRO A 69 17.39 -3.42 11.26
CA PRO A 69 15.93 -3.50 11.24
C PRO A 69 15.34 -3.59 9.82
N ILE A 70 15.85 -2.79 8.87
CA ILE A 70 15.36 -2.81 7.49
C ILE A 70 15.75 -4.10 6.78
N ARG A 71 16.97 -4.62 7.02
CA ARG A 71 17.39 -5.93 6.49
C ARG A 71 16.57 -7.09 7.08
N ALA A 72 16.12 -6.99 8.32
CA ALA A 72 15.22 -7.97 8.91
C ALA A 72 13.84 -7.94 8.21
N ILE A 73 13.30 -6.74 7.98
CA ILE A 73 12.06 -6.54 7.21
C ILE A 73 12.19 -7.13 5.80
N GLU A 74 13.27 -6.81 5.08
CA GLU A 74 13.55 -7.34 3.74
C GLU A 74 13.54 -8.86 3.73
N ARG A 75 14.22 -9.51 4.69
CA ARG A 75 14.24 -10.98 4.83
C ARG A 75 12.87 -11.57 5.14
N ILE A 76 12.03 -10.90 5.91
CA ILE A 76 10.67 -11.38 6.19
C ILE A 76 9.80 -11.28 4.94
N LEU A 77 9.91 -10.17 4.20
CA LEU A 77 9.11 -9.90 3.00
C LEU A 77 9.48 -10.78 1.80
N THR A 78 10.74 -11.20 1.69
CA THR A 78 11.25 -12.04 0.58
C THR A 78 11.04 -13.55 0.77
N ARG A 79 10.71 -14.02 1.98
CA ARG A 79 10.35 -15.45 2.21
C ARG A 79 9.06 -15.79 1.46
N PRO A 80 8.90 -16.97 0.84
CA PRO A 80 7.68 -17.32 0.12
C PRO A 80 6.45 -17.40 1.04
N GLY A 81 5.29 -17.04 0.51
CA GLY A 81 3.99 -17.15 1.18
C GLY A 81 3.59 -15.93 2.03
N LEU A 82 2.32 -15.89 2.47
CA LEU A 82 1.76 -14.77 3.22
C LEU A 82 1.68 -15.09 4.72
N THR A 83 2.76 -14.81 5.45
CA THR A 83 2.80 -14.99 6.91
C THR A 83 2.19 -13.80 7.65
N LEU A 84 1.73 -14.01 8.88
CA LEU A 84 1.23 -12.93 9.75
C LEU A 84 2.27 -11.80 9.89
N ALA A 85 3.56 -12.14 9.99
CA ALA A 85 4.63 -11.15 10.04
C ALA A 85 4.68 -10.25 8.80
N LYS A 86 4.51 -10.81 7.59
CA LYS A 86 4.41 -9.99 6.36
C LYS A 86 3.19 -9.08 6.40
N VAL A 87 2.03 -9.59 6.82
CA VAL A 87 0.81 -8.79 6.92
C VAL A 87 0.99 -7.65 7.93
N CYS A 88 1.58 -7.91 9.09
CA CYS A 88 1.88 -6.87 10.09
C CYS A 88 2.82 -5.79 9.54
N ILE A 89 3.85 -6.17 8.77
CA ILE A 89 4.76 -5.20 8.15
C ILE A 89 4.03 -4.40 7.05
N LEU A 90 3.31 -5.08 6.16
CA LEU A 90 2.67 -4.46 4.99
C LEU A 90 1.43 -3.63 5.34
N CYS A 91 0.71 -4.00 6.39
CA CYS A 91 -0.56 -3.36 6.79
C CYS A 91 -0.47 -2.57 8.10
N GLY A 92 0.57 -2.78 8.92
CA GLY A 92 0.75 -2.06 10.18
C GLY A 92 1.37 -0.67 10.02
N GLY A 93 2.13 -0.46 8.93
CA GLY A 93 2.74 0.83 8.61
C GLY A 93 1.83 1.74 7.76
N PRO A 94 2.13 3.05 7.67
CA PRO A 94 1.44 3.93 6.74
C PRO A 94 1.68 3.49 5.29
N ASP A 95 0.64 3.53 4.46
CA ASP A 95 0.64 3.04 3.07
C ASP A 95 1.87 3.49 2.26
N TRP A 96 2.12 4.80 2.25
CA TRP A 96 3.20 5.39 1.48
C TRP A 96 4.60 4.87 1.87
N PRO A 97 5.08 5.07 3.12
CA PRO A 97 6.41 4.61 3.51
C PRO A 97 6.57 3.10 3.37
N THR A 98 5.52 2.31 3.63
CA THR A 98 5.58 0.86 3.45
C THR A 98 5.74 0.48 1.98
N SER A 99 4.84 0.93 1.09
CA SER A 99 4.90 0.61 -0.35
C SER A 99 6.18 1.14 -1.01
N VAL A 100 6.59 2.36 -0.69
CA VAL A 100 7.84 2.94 -1.22
C VAL A 100 9.06 2.17 -0.73
N LEU A 101 9.14 1.81 0.56
CA LEU A 101 10.24 1.00 1.09
C LEU A 101 10.31 -0.36 0.39
N THR A 102 9.17 -1.04 0.16
CA THR A 102 9.17 -2.30 -0.59
C THR A 102 9.70 -2.16 -2.02
N GLY A 103 9.49 -0.99 -2.65
CA GLY A 103 10.05 -0.68 -3.96
C GLY A 103 11.55 -0.37 -3.92
N ILE A 104 12.00 0.40 -2.92
CA ILE A 104 13.43 0.68 -2.69
C ILE A 104 14.21 -0.63 -2.49
N LEU A 105 13.66 -1.56 -1.72
CA LEU A 105 14.26 -2.87 -1.45
C LEU A 105 14.06 -3.87 -2.61
N ARG A 106 13.23 -3.55 -3.60
CA ARG A 106 12.85 -4.44 -4.72
C ARG A 106 12.30 -5.79 -4.24
N CYS A 107 11.57 -5.77 -3.13
CA CYS A 107 10.93 -6.97 -2.58
C CYS A 107 9.80 -7.42 -3.52
N HIS A 108 9.95 -8.61 -4.11
CA HIS A 108 8.86 -9.29 -4.80
C HIS A 108 8.11 -10.13 -3.76
N VAL A 109 6.90 -9.73 -3.41
CA VAL A 109 6.04 -10.50 -2.49
C VAL A 109 5.43 -11.64 -3.28
N GLY A 110 6.23 -12.68 -3.53
CA GLY A 110 5.81 -14.01 -4.01
C GLY A 110 5.59 -14.98 -2.86
#